data_AF-A0A7C2Y534-F1
#
_entry.id   AF-A0A7C2Y534-F1
#
_cell.length_a   1.000
_cell.length_b   1.000
_cell.length_c   1.000
_cell.angle_alpha   90.00
_cell.angle_beta   90.00
_cell.angle_gamma   90.00
#
_symmetry.space_group_name_H-M   'P 1'
#
loop_
_entity.id
_entity.type
_entity.pdbx_description
1 polymer ?
#
loop_
_entity_poly.entity_id
_entity_poly.type
_entity_poly.pdbx_seq_one_letter_code
_entity_poly.pdbx_strand_id
1 'polypeptide(L)'
;MEILTNFLIGVSLSMDAFSISVIAGSLIDRKKLFNSFKISFSFGFFQFIMPIFGWFTGIRFLKYIYKFDHIVAFLILFIVGAKLIYESRKIEKTIDFNKKII
;
A
#
# COMPACT_ATOMS: atom_id res chain seq x y z
N MET A 1 -18.53 6.47 21.30
CA MET A 1 -18.37 6.64 19.83
C MET A 1 -16.98 6.15 19.40
N GLU A 2 -16.58 4.94 19.79
CA GLU A 2 -15.25 4.38 19.43
C GLU A 2 -15.35 3.08 18.63
N ILE A 3 -16.44 2.33 18.79
CA ILE A 3 -16.68 1.09 18.04
C ILE A 3 -16.72 1.35 16.53
N LEU A 4 -17.40 2.43 16.11
CA LEU A 4 -17.57 2.76 14.70
C LEU A 4 -16.24 3.16 14.07
N THR A 5 -15.44 3.97 14.77
CA THR A 5 -14.13 4.43 14.31
C THR A 5 -13.16 3.27 14.16
N ASN A 6 -13.06 2.40 15.16
CA ASN A 6 -12.20 1.21 15.08
C ASN A 6 -12.67 0.24 13.99
N PHE A 7 -13.99 0.10 13.80
CA PHE A 7 -14.55 -0.70 12.71
C PHE A 7 -14.19 -0.13 11.34
N LEU A 8 -14.35 1.19 11.15
CA LEU A 8 -14.00 1.88 9.90
C LEU A 8 -12.50 1.77 9.60
N ILE A 9 -11.64 1.90 10.60
CA ILE A 9 -10.18 1.72 10.43
C ILE A 9 -9.86 0.29 10.02
N GLY A 10 -10.47 -0.70 10.68
CA GLY A 10 -10.29 -2.12 10.33
C GLY A 10 -10.76 -2.45 8.91
N VAL A 11 -11.91 -1.91 8.50
CA VAL A 11 -12.43 -2.05 7.12
C VAL A 11 -11.50 -1.39 6.11
N SER A 12 -11.03 -0.17 6.39
CA SER A 12 -10.10 0.56 5.53
C SER A 12 -8.79 -0.20 5.36
N LEU A 13 -8.22 -0.73 6.44
CA LEU A 13 -6.99 -1.52 6.43
C LEU A 13 -7.16 -2.84 5.66
N SER A 14 -8.33 -3.47 5.75
CA SER A 14 -8.65 -4.71 5.05
C SER A 14 -8.81 -4.50 3.54
N MET A 15 -9.26 -3.30 3.12
CA MET A 15 -9.47 -2.94 1.71
C MET A 15 -8.16 -2.97 0.91
N ASP A 16 -7.03 -2.62 1.52
CA ASP A 16 -5.71 -2.68 0.88
C ASP A 16 -5.31 -4.13 0.54
N ALA A 17 -5.45 -5.04 1.51
CA ALA A 17 -5.14 -6.46 1.33
C ALA A 17 -6.11 -7.14 0.34
N PHE A 18 -7.39 -6.75 0.37
CA PHE A 18 -8.40 -7.23 -0.57
C PHE A 18 -8.06 -6.83 -2.02
N SER A 19 -7.70 -5.57 -2.25
CA SER A 19 -7.34 -5.06 -3.58
C SER A 19 -6.19 -5.85 -4.20
N ILE A 20 -5.15 -6.14 -3.41
CA ILE A 20 -4.00 -6.94 -3.87
C ILE A 20 -4.42 -8.37 -4.18
N SER A 21 -5.27 -8.99 -3.36
CA SER A 21 -5.79 -10.34 -3.63
C SER A 21 -6.60 -10.42 -4.92
N VAL A 22 -7.40 -9.39 -5.22
CA VAL A 22 -8.19 -9.32 -6.46
C VAL A 22 -7.28 -9.13 -7.68
N ILE A 23 -6.31 -8.23 -7.60
CA ILE A 23 -5.34 -7.99 -8.69
C ILE A 23 -4.50 -9.26 -8.94
N ALA A 24 -4.00 -9.87 -7.87
CA ALA A 24 -3.34 -11.16 -7.88
C ALA A 24 -4.20 -12.24 -8.56
N GLY A 25 -5.45 -12.38 -8.11
CA GLY A 25 -6.45 -13.30 -8.64
C GLY A 25 -6.69 -13.13 -10.13
N SER A 26 -6.77 -11.88 -10.59
CA SER A 26 -7.02 -11.51 -11.99
C SER A 26 -5.80 -11.69 -12.90
N LEU A 27 -4.58 -11.79 -12.37
CA LEU A 27 -3.33 -11.88 -13.16
C LEU A 27 -2.85 -13.31 -13.43
N ILE A 28 -3.53 -14.35 -12.92
CA ILE A 28 -2.99 -15.71 -12.89
C ILE A 28 -3.26 -16.47 -14.20
N ASP A 29 -2.17 -16.68 -14.95
CA ASP A 29 -1.86 -17.96 -15.60
C ASP A 29 -1.28 -18.93 -14.56
N ARG A 30 -1.68 -20.22 -14.58
CA ARG A 30 -1.47 -21.22 -13.51
C ARG A 30 -0.06 -21.36 -12.90
N LYS A 31 0.99 -20.80 -13.51
CA LYS A 31 2.38 -20.84 -13.03
C LYS A 31 2.76 -19.70 -12.04
N LYS A 32 1.93 -18.65 -11.88
CA LYS A 32 2.27 -17.47 -11.06
C LYS A 32 1.63 -17.41 -9.66
N LEU A 33 0.86 -18.43 -9.26
CA LEU A 33 0.20 -18.49 -7.94
C LEU A 33 1.18 -18.31 -6.77
N PHE A 34 2.35 -18.93 -6.86
CA PHE A 34 3.40 -18.80 -5.83
C PHE A 34 3.94 -17.37 -5.69
N ASN A 35 4.08 -16.63 -6.80
CA ASN A 35 4.54 -15.24 -6.77
C ASN A 35 3.49 -14.33 -6.14
N SER A 36 2.24 -14.50 -6.53
CA SER A 36 1.10 -13.78 -5.96
C SER A 36 1.02 -13.99 -4.44
N PHE A 37 1.12 -15.25 -3.99
CA PHE A 37 1.08 -15.58 -2.57
C PHE A 37 2.23 -14.90 -1.79
N LYS A 38 3.44 -14.87 -2.37
CA LYS A 38 4.59 -14.20 -1.76
C LYS A 38 4.39 -12.68 -1.63
N ILE A 39 3.74 -12.06 -2.62
CA ILE A 39 3.43 -10.62 -2.62
C ILE A 39 2.37 -10.30 -1.56
N SER A 40 1.23 -11.00 -1.56
CA SER A 40 0.15 -10.77 -0.58
C SER A 40 0.61 -11.05 0.85
N PHE A 41 1.42 -12.10 1.05
CA PHE A 41 2.00 -12.41 2.37
C PHE A 41 2.95 -11.31 2.85
N SER A 42 3.86 -10.84 1.99
CA SER A 42 4.75 -9.74 2.34
C SER A 42 3.97 -8.47 2.65
N PHE A 43 2.97 -8.14 1.83
CA PHE A 43 2.15 -6.95 2.02
C PHE A 43 1.37 -6.99 3.34
N GLY A 44 0.73 -8.11 3.67
CA GLY A 44 0.04 -8.28 4.95
C GLY A 44 1.00 -8.22 6.15
N PHE A 45 2.19 -8.79 6.03
CA PHE A 45 3.21 -8.71 7.08
C PHE A 45 3.68 -7.27 7.32
N PHE A 46 3.94 -6.51 6.25
CA PHE A 46 4.28 -5.08 6.37
C PHE A 46 3.09 -4.23 6.87
N GLN A 47 1.85 -4.55 6.47
CA GLN A 47 0.64 -3.88 6.95
C GLN A 47 0.41 -4.07 8.44
N PHE A 48 0.88 -5.19 9.02
CA PHE A 48 0.85 -5.42 10.46
C PHE A 48 2.01 -4.71 11.18
N ILE A 49 3.21 -4.71 10.60
CA ILE A 49 4.39 -4.12 11.22
C ILE A 49 4.31 -2.58 11.25
N MET A 50 3.71 -1.96 10.24
CA MET A 50 3.64 -0.51 10.11
C MET A 50 2.83 0.17 11.25
N PRO A 51 1.61 -0.27 11.60
CA PRO A 51 0.87 0.23 12.77
C PRO A 51 1.63 0.04 14.08
N ILE A 52 2.34 -1.08 14.25
CA ILE A 52 3.16 -1.34 15.44
C ILE A 52 4.31 -0.34 15.55
N PHE A 53 5.03 -0.10 14.46
CA PHE A 53 6.07 0.92 14.40
C PHE A 53 5.52 2.33 14.60
N GLY A 54 4.35 2.62 14.03
CA GLY A 54 3.63 3.88 14.21
C GLY A 54 3.25 4.12 15.67
N TRP A 55 2.75 3.10 16.37
CA TRP A 55 2.44 3.18 17.79
C TRP A 55 3.70 3.40 18.63
N PHE A 56 4.78 2.64 18.36
CA PHE A 56 6.04 2.74 19.11
C PHE A 56 6.74 4.10 18.93
N THR A 57 6.66 4.64 17.72
CA THR A 57 7.23 5.94 17.36
C THR A 57 6.33 7.06 17.90
N GLY A 58 5.01 6.95 17.73
CA GLY A 58 4.02 7.93 18.18
C GLY A 58 4.14 8.28 19.67
N ILE A 59 4.38 7.29 20.54
CA ILE A 59 4.53 7.52 21.99
C ILE A 59 5.69 8.48 22.31
N ARG A 60 6.80 8.43 21.57
CA ARG A 60 7.98 9.31 21.79
C ARG A 60 7.81 10.69 21.15
N PHE A 61 7.02 10.75 20.10
CA PHE A 61 6.95 11.87 19.17
C PHE A 61 5.71 12.76 19.37
N LEU A 62 4.75 12.34 20.20
CA LEU A 62 3.55 13.09 20.58
C LEU A 62 3.83 14.53 21.05
N LYS A 63 5.00 14.78 21.66
CA LYS A 63 5.40 16.12 22.15
C LYS A 63 5.88 17.09 21.07
N TYR A 64 6.35 16.61 19.91
CA TYR A 64 6.95 17.46 18.87
C TYR A 64 6.08 17.59 17.60
N ILE A 65 5.17 16.65 17.36
CA ILE A 65 4.48 16.49 16.06
C ILE A 65 3.10 17.10 15.98
N TYR A 66 2.49 17.49 17.12
CA TYR A 66 1.13 18.05 17.16
C TYR A 66 0.88 19.24 16.21
N LYS A 67 1.94 19.96 15.80
CA LYS A 67 1.84 21.12 14.89
C LYS A 67 2.23 20.83 13.43
N PHE A 68 3.01 19.78 13.17
CA PHE A 68 3.57 19.51 11.83
C PHE A 68 3.03 18.23 11.18
N ASP A 69 2.34 17.36 11.92
CA ASP A 69 1.85 16.06 11.43
C ASP A 69 1.03 16.18 10.13
N HIS A 70 0.13 17.16 10.10
CA HIS A 70 -0.85 17.27 9.02
C HIS A 70 -0.21 17.66 7.67
N ILE A 71 0.80 18.53 7.70
CA ILE A 71 1.52 18.98 6.50
C ILE A 71 2.53 17.91 6.06
N VAL A 72 3.19 17.24 7.00
CA VAL A 72 4.15 16.17 6.72
C VAL A 72 3.46 14.97 6.07
N ALA A 73 2.33 14.52 6.62
CA ALA A 73 1.54 13.44 6.04
C ALA A 73 1.06 13.79 4.62
N PHE A 74 0.61 15.04 4.40
CA PHE A 74 0.17 15.51 3.09
C PHE A 74 1.31 15.52 2.06
N LEU A 75 2.50 16.00 2.43
CA LEU A 75 3.66 16.04 1.53
C LEU A 75 4.10 14.64 1.13
N ILE A 76 4.19 13.71 2.09
CA ILE A 76 4.56 12.32 1.83
C ILE A 76 3.53 11.66 0.91
N LEU A 77 2.24 11.85 1.18
CA LEU A 77 1.16 11.30 0.36
C LEU A 77 1.20 11.85 -1.07
N PHE A 78 1.44 13.16 -1.22
CA PHE A 78 1.56 13.80 -2.53
C PHE A 78 2.72 13.23 -3.35
N ILE A 79 3.90 13.08 -2.73
CA ILE A 79 5.09 12.52 -3.38
C ILE A 79 4.86 11.07 -3.80
N VAL A 80 4.32 10.24 -2.90
CA VAL A 80 4.06 8.82 -3.18
C VAL A 80 2.99 8.67 -4.26
N GLY A 81 1.90 9.44 -4.18
CA GLY A 81 0.84 9.45 -5.19
C GLY A 81 1.34 9.88 -6.56
N ALA A 82 2.12 10.96 -6.64
CA ALA A 82 2.72 11.42 -7.88
C ALA A 82 3.69 10.37 -8.47
N LYS A 83 4.48 9.71 -7.63
CA LYS A 83 5.38 8.63 -8.05
C LYS A 83 4.62 7.45 -8.67
N LEU A 84 3.50 7.04 -8.07
CA LEU A 84 2.66 5.96 -8.59
C LEU A 84 2.07 6.29 -9.97
N ILE A 85 1.59 7.53 -10.16
CA ILE A 85 1.08 8.00 -11.46
C ILE A 85 2.20 7.99 -12.53
N TYR A 86 3.39 8.48 -12.15
CA TYR A 86 4.54 8.50 -13.05
C TYR A 86 5.02 7.10 -13.44
N GLU A 87 5.11 6.16 -12.49
CA GLU A 87 5.49 4.77 -12.77
C GLU A 87 4.47 4.04 -13.62
N SER A 88 3.16 4.22 -13.35
CA SER A 88 2.09 3.60 -14.13
C SER A 88 2.20 3.92 -15.63
N ARG A 89 2.48 5.18 -15.97
CA ARG A 89 2.66 5.63 -17.37
C ARG A 89 3.96 5.09 -18.02
N LYS A 90 4.97 4.72 -17.23
CA LYS A 90 6.23 4.16 -17.74
C LYS A 90 6.12 2.64 -18.01
N ILE A 91 5.34 1.93 -17.21
CA ILE A 91 5.13 0.48 -17.33
C ILE A 91 4.41 0.14 -18.65
N GLU A 92 3.44 0.96 -19.07
CA GLU A 92 2.71 0.78 -20.34
C GLU A 92 3.65 0.73 -21.56
N LYS A 93 4.68 1.60 -21.60
CA LYS A 93 5.66 1.62 -22.69
C LYS A 93 6.58 0.38 -22.74
N THR A 94 6.75 -0.32 -21.63
CA THR A 94 7.69 -1.45 -21.56
C THR A 94 7.02 -2.76 -21.98
N ILE A 95 5.72 -2.90 -21.71
CA ILE A 95 4.92 -4.05 -22.15
C ILE A 95 4.71 -4.02 -23.66
N ASP A 96 4.55 -2.82 -24.23
CA ASP A 96 4.33 -2.64 -25.68
C ASP A 96 5.60 -2.88 -26.52
N PHE A 97 6.79 -2.58 -25.99
CA PHE A 97 8.05 -2.85 -26.67
C PHE A 97 8.36 -4.35 -26.79
N ASN A 98 8.02 -5.15 -25.77
CA ASN A 98 8.27 -6.59 -25.80
C ASN A 98 7.26 -7.36 -26.69
N LYS A 99 6.07 -6.79 -26.92
CA LYS A 99 5.07 -7.38 -27.83
C LYS A 99 5.34 -7.08 -29.31
N LYS A 100 6.28 -6.18 -29.61
CA LYS A 100 6.64 -5.79 -30.99
C LYS A 100 7.88 -6.53 -31.53
N ILE A 101 8.57 -7.31 -30.69
CA ILE A 101 9.80 -8.06 -31.01
C ILE A 101 9.53 -9.58 -31.09
N ILE A 102 8.30 -10.03 -30.80
CA ILE A 102 7.80 -11.40 -30.99
C ILE A 102 6.77 -11.37 -32.12
#